data_AF-A0A7X4AKP7-F1
#
_entry.id   AF-A0A7X4AKP7-F1
#
_cell.length_a   1.000
_cell.length_b   1.000
_cell.length_c   1.000
_cell.angle_alpha   90.00
_cell.angle_beta   90.00
_cell.angle_gamma   90.00
#
_symmetry.space_group_name_H-M   'P 1'
#
loop_
_entity.id
_entity.type
_entity.pdbx_description
1 polymer ?
#
loop_
_entity_poly.entity_id
_entity_poly.type
_entity_poly.pdbx_seq_one_letter_code
_entity_poly.pdbx_strand_id
1 'polypeptide(L)'
;MVKEQLPTLEELRADFKRFPAPVVEEFDKARAVMPKTMEEGNILLWGQAGLKIADQTVRSWEAAAQYFKVSPKVVAYMPFN
;
A
#
# COMPACT_ATOMS: atom_id res chain seq x y z
N MET A 1 -5.33 13.09 22.55
CA MET A 1 -4.59 12.69 21.35
C MET A 1 -5.09 11.32 20.96
N VAL A 2 -5.86 11.20 19.89
CA VAL A 2 -6.32 9.89 19.40
C VAL A 2 -5.07 9.17 18.89
N LYS A 3 -4.73 8.02 19.45
CA LYS A 3 -3.74 7.15 18.82
C LYS A 3 -4.37 6.69 17.52
N GLU A 4 -3.87 7.15 16.37
CA GLU A 4 -4.24 6.58 15.08
C GLU A 4 -3.77 5.12 15.09
N GLN A 5 -4.70 4.22 15.41
CA GLN A 5 -4.49 2.79 15.28
C GLN A 5 -4.27 2.52 13.79
N LEU A 6 -3.17 1.85 13.45
CA LEU A 6 -2.95 1.44 12.06
C LEU A 6 -4.09 0.50 11.64
N PRO A 7 -4.69 0.71 10.45
CA PRO A 7 -5.71 -0.20 9.94
C PRO A 7 -5.11 -1.58 9.72
N THR A 8 -5.93 -2.61 9.85
CA THR A 8 -5.57 -3.97 9.47
C THR A 8 -5.41 -4.09 7.95
N LEU A 9 -4.74 -5.15 7.49
CA LEU A 9 -4.64 -5.45 6.06
C LEU A 9 -6.00 -5.68 5.41
N GLU A 10 -6.95 -6.25 6.14
CA GLU A 10 -8.31 -6.50 5.63
C GLU A 10 -9.08 -5.20 5.45
N GLU A 11 -8.96 -4.26 6.39
CA GLU A 11 -9.56 -2.92 6.29
C GLU A 11 -8.99 -2.14 5.10
N LEU A 12 -7.65 -2.11 4.96
CA LEU A 12 -7.00 -1.47 3.80
C LEU A 12 -7.47 -2.09 2.48
N ARG A 13 -7.53 -3.42 2.41
CA ARG A 13 -7.99 -4.12 1.21
C ARG A 13 -9.45 -3.84 0.90
N ALA A 14 -10.30 -3.68 1.92
CA ALA A 14 -11.69 -3.27 1.74
C ALA A 14 -11.79 -1.84 1.20
N ASP A 15 -10.98 -0.91 1.71
CA ASP A 15 -10.93 0.47 1.23
C ASP A 15 -10.48 0.56 -0.24
N PHE A 16 -9.49 -0.24 -0.65
CA PHE A 16 -9.04 -0.25 -2.05
C PHE A 16 -10.13 -0.66 -3.05
N LYS A 17 -11.15 -1.42 -2.63
CA LYS A 17 -12.27 -1.82 -3.51
C LYS A 17 -13.17 -0.65 -3.92
N ARG A 18 -13.03 0.51 -3.30
CA ARG A 18 -13.71 1.76 -3.70
C ARG A 18 -13.12 2.36 -4.97
N PHE A 19 -11.91 1.94 -5.35
CA PHE A 19 -11.21 2.37 -6.56
C PHE A 19 -11.27 1.29 -7.65
N PRO A 20 -10.89 1.60 -8.90
CA PRO A 20 -10.78 0.60 -9.95
C PRO A 20 -9.87 -0.59 -9.58
N ALA A 21 -10.17 -1.75 -10.15
CA ALA A 21 -9.50 -3.03 -9.87
C ALA A 21 -7.96 -2.99 -9.83
N PRO A 22 -7.25 -2.22 -10.68
CA PRO A 22 -5.78 -2.17 -10.63
C PRO A 22 -5.20 -1.78 -9.27
N VAL A 23 -5.90 -0.99 -8.44
CA VAL A 23 -5.37 -0.58 -7.13
C VAL A 23 -5.20 -1.79 -6.20
N VAL A 24 -6.25 -2.59 -6.04
CA VAL A 24 -6.22 -3.77 -5.16
C VAL A 24 -5.38 -4.89 -5.77
N GLU A 25 -5.40 -5.05 -7.09
CA GLU A 25 -4.57 -6.04 -7.78
C GLU A 25 -3.07 -5.77 -7.61
N GLU A 26 -2.63 -4.52 -7.81
CA GLU A 26 -1.21 -4.18 -7.65
C GLU A 26 -0.79 -4.18 -6.17
N PHE A 27 -1.70 -3.84 -5.23
CA PHE A 27 -1.46 -4.01 -3.80
C PHE A 27 -1.23 -5.48 -3.42
N ASP A 28 -2.14 -6.38 -3.83
CA ASP A 28 -2.05 -7.82 -3.52
C ASP A 28 -0.79 -8.44 -4.16
N LYS A 29 -0.48 -8.08 -5.43
CA LYS A 29 0.76 -8.51 -6.12
C LYS A 29 2.01 -8.04 -5.39
N ALA A 30 2.07 -6.76 -5.03
CA ALA A 30 3.22 -6.18 -4.35
C ALA A 30 3.41 -6.78 -2.95
N ARG A 31 2.32 -6.99 -2.21
CA ARG A 31 2.34 -7.62 -0.88
C ARG A 31 2.91 -9.03 -0.92
N ALA A 32 2.59 -9.80 -1.96
CA ALA A 32 3.07 -11.17 -2.13
C ALA A 32 4.59 -11.27 -2.35
N VAL A 33 5.23 -10.22 -2.90
CA VAL A 33 6.67 -10.20 -3.23
C VAL A 33 7.48 -9.28 -2.32
N MET A 34 6.83 -8.58 -1.39
CA MET A 34 7.50 -7.72 -0.41
C MET A 34 8.41 -8.57 0.51
N PRO A 35 9.59 -8.07 0.93
CA PRO A 35 10.47 -8.83 1.80
C PRO A 35 9.79 -9.25 3.11
N LYS A 36 10.00 -10.51 3.52
CA LYS A 36 9.46 -11.04 4.78
C LYS A 36 10.13 -10.45 6.02
N THR A 37 11.28 -9.80 5.86
CA THR A 37 12.00 -9.10 6.95
C THR A 37 11.33 -7.78 7.33
N MET A 38 10.43 -7.28 6.48
CA MET A 38 9.73 -6.03 6.72
C MET A 38 8.69 -6.19 7.84
N GLU A 39 8.80 -5.35 8.86
CA GLU A 39 7.87 -5.32 10.00
C GLU A 39 6.42 -5.09 9.53
N GLU A 40 5.47 -5.74 10.20
CA GLU A 40 4.05 -5.61 9.91
C GLU A 40 3.57 -4.15 9.95
N GLY A 41 4.02 -3.36 10.93
CA GLY A 41 3.69 -1.93 11.01
C GLY A 41 4.12 -1.14 9.78
N ASN A 42 5.29 -1.46 9.20
CA ASN A 42 5.78 -0.80 7.99
C ASN A 42 4.95 -1.17 6.75
N ILE A 43 4.45 -2.41 6.69
CA ILE A 43 3.55 -2.85 5.63
C ILE A 43 2.21 -2.11 5.72
N LEU A 44 1.67 -1.93 6.93
CA LEU A 44 0.42 -1.19 7.13
C LEU A 44 0.59 0.29 6.77
N LEU A 45 1.71 0.91 7.17
CA LEU A 45 2.04 2.29 6.79
C LEU A 45 2.17 2.46 5.27
N TRP A 46 2.84 1.52 4.60
CA TRP A 46 2.95 1.47 3.14
C TRP A 46 1.57 1.38 2.46
N GLY A 47 0.70 0.48 2.93
CA GLY A 47 -0.67 0.37 2.44
C GLY A 47 -1.47 1.65 2.65
N GLN A 48 -1.39 2.25 3.85
CA GLN A 48 -2.07 3.50 4.17
C GLN A 48 -1.56 4.68 3.31
N ALA A 49 -0.27 4.72 2.98
CA ALA A 49 0.28 5.73 2.07
C ALA A 49 -0.32 5.58 0.66
N GLY A 50 -0.43 4.37 0.13
CA GLY A 50 -1.09 4.12 -1.15
C GLY A 50 -2.57 4.51 -1.15
N LEU A 51 -3.28 4.28 -0.03
CA LEU A 51 -4.67 4.72 0.13
C LEU A 51 -4.77 6.26 0.14
N LYS A 52 -3.89 6.94 0.88
CA LYS A 52 -3.81 8.41 0.90
C LYS A 52 -3.52 9.00 -0.48
N ILE A 53 -2.70 8.32 -1.30
CA ILE A 53 -2.46 8.71 -2.70
C ILE A 53 -3.75 8.58 -3.52
N ALA A 54 -4.42 7.42 -3.44
CA ALA A 54 -5.62 7.14 -4.23
C ALA A 54 -6.75 8.15 -3.95
N ASP A 55 -6.88 8.61 -2.69
CA ASP A 55 -7.97 9.47 -2.22
C ASP A 55 -7.77 10.97 -2.52
N GLN A 56 -6.63 11.39 -3.08
CA GLN A 56 -6.37 12.82 -3.35
C GLN A 56 -7.33 13.41 -4.40
N THR A 57 -7.58 12.69 -5.50
CA THR A 57 -8.45 13.13 -6.60
C THR A 57 -9.06 11.94 -7.33
N VAL A 58 -10.06 12.18 -8.18
CA VAL A 58 -10.77 11.17 -8.98
C VAL A 58 -9.85 10.26 -9.79
N ARG A 59 -8.68 10.74 -10.26
CA ARG A 59 -7.71 9.92 -11.04
C ARG A 59 -6.45 9.53 -10.25
N SER A 60 -6.32 9.92 -8.99
CA SER A 60 -5.11 9.61 -8.22
C SER A 60 -4.94 8.12 -7.93
N TRP A 61 -5.99 7.31 -8.14
CA TRP A 61 -5.90 5.85 -8.09
C TRP A 61 -4.85 5.28 -9.07
N GLU A 62 -4.60 5.93 -10.21
CA GLU A 62 -3.57 5.49 -11.17
C GLU A 62 -2.18 5.60 -10.55
N ALA A 63 -1.92 6.69 -9.82
CA ALA A 63 -0.67 6.90 -9.09
C ALA A 63 -0.52 5.90 -7.93
N ALA A 64 -1.61 5.57 -7.23
CA ALA A 64 -1.60 4.55 -6.18
C ALA A 64 -1.28 3.15 -6.73
N ALA A 65 -1.87 2.78 -7.88
CA ALA A 65 -1.55 1.52 -8.54
C ALA A 65 -0.07 1.45 -8.97
N GLN A 66 0.48 2.53 -9.53
CA GLN A 66 1.92 2.59 -9.84
C GLN A 66 2.78 2.54 -8.58
N TYR A 67 2.38 3.21 -7.52
CA TYR A 67 3.06 3.19 -6.22
C TYR A 67 3.22 1.75 -5.72
N PHE A 68 2.13 0.97 -5.68
CA PHE A 68 2.21 -0.44 -5.26
C PHE A 68 3.08 -1.27 -6.19
N LYS A 69 2.91 -1.11 -7.51
CA LYS A 69 3.67 -1.84 -8.53
C LYS A 69 5.20 -1.66 -8.39
N VAL A 70 5.67 -0.47 -8.06
CA VAL A 70 7.12 -0.17 -7.98
C VAL A 70 7.70 -0.39 -6.59
N SER A 71 6.88 -0.34 -5.54
CA SER A 71 7.35 -0.38 -4.14
C SER A 71 8.27 -1.57 -3.82
N PRO A 72 7.97 -2.83 -4.20
CA PRO A 72 8.86 -3.95 -3.92
C PRO A 72 10.26 -3.80 -4.53
N LYS A 73 10.35 -3.18 -5.70
CA LYS A 73 11.64 -2.91 -6.36
C LYS A 73 12.44 -1.87 -5.59
N VAL A 74 11.77 -0.82 -5.10
CA VAL A 74 12.44 0.26 -4.33
C VAL A 74 12.96 -0.28 -3.00
N VAL A 75 12.15 -1.07 -2.28
CA VAL A 75 12.54 -1.67 -1.00
C VAL A 75 13.78 -2.55 -1.16
N ALA A 76 13.90 -3.29 -2.28
CA ALA A 76 15.07 -4.13 -2.56
C ALA A 76 16.39 -3.35 -2.68
N TYR A 77 16.35 -2.03 -2.91
CA TYR A 77 17.54 -1.17 -2.94
C TYR A 77 17.76 -0.39 -1.64
N MET A 78 16.89 -0.53 -0.63
CA MET A 78 17.08 0.17 0.63
C MET A 78 18.08 -0.59 1.53
N PRO A 79 19.12 0.08 2.05
CA PRO A 79 20.23 -0.55 2.75
C PRO A 79 19.90 -1.09 4.16
N PHE A 80 18.63 -1.04 4.58
CA PHE A 80 18.18 -1.40 5.93
C PHE A 80 17.15 -2.55 5.95
N ASN A 81 17.14 -3.41 4.93
CA ASN A 81 16.22 -4.54 4.84
C ASN A 81 16.74 -5.84 5.45
#